data_AF-X1AFG1-F1
#
_entry.id   AF-X1AFG1-F1
#
_cell.length_a   1.000
_cell.length_b   1.000
_cell.length_c   1.000
_cell.angle_alpha   90.00
_cell.angle_beta   90.00
_cell.angle_gamma   90.00
#
_symmetry.space_group_name_H-M   'P 1'
#
loop_
_entity.id
_entity.type
_entity.pdbx_description
1 polymer ?
#
loop_
_entity_poly.entity_id
_entity_poly.type
_entity_poly.pdbx_seq_one_letter_code
_entity_poly.pdbx_strand_id
1 'polypeptide(L)'
;MIENVVLDCCGFYNMMDWGHMNWWGFPFLGLWFVGFIIVIISIVVYLIIHSEKSEEIEVMSDAQKILNERYAKGEMTRKDYIQAKDISS
;
A
#
# COMPACT_ATOMS: atom_id res chain seq x y z
N MET A 1 -44.76 42.11 -37.60
CA MET A 1 -44.49 40.67 -37.70
C MET A 1 -42.97 40.42 -37.78
N ILE A 2 -42.19 40.99 -36.84
CA ILE A 2 -40.70 40.92 -36.85
C ILE A 2 -40.19 40.85 -35.40
N GLU A 3 -40.71 39.92 -34.59
CA GLU A 3 -40.25 39.78 -33.18
C GLU A 3 -39.74 38.38 -32.83
N ASN A 4 -39.66 37.43 -33.78
CA ASN A 4 -39.41 36.03 -33.44
C ASN A 4 -38.07 35.45 -33.95
N VAL A 5 -37.12 36.26 -34.43
CA VAL A 5 -35.86 35.75 -35.03
C VAL A 5 -34.61 35.97 -34.16
N VAL A 6 -34.72 36.68 -33.03
CA VAL A 6 -33.53 37.07 -32.24
C VAL A 6 -33.25 36.18 -31.02
N LEU A 7 -34.09 35.17 -30.74
CA LEU A 7 -34.08 34.46 -29.44
C LEU A 7 -33.32 33.13 -29.38
N ASP A 8 -32.58 32.73 -30.43
CA ASP A 8 -31.94 31.39 -30.49
C ASP A 8 -30.41 31.36 -30.30
N CYS A 9 -29.77 32.47 -29.92
CA CYS A 9 -28.31 32.47 -29.63
C CYS A 9 -27.96 32.22 -28.15
N CYS A 10 -28.94 32.12 -27.25
CA CYS A 10 -28.67 31.97 -25.80
C CYS A 10 -28.71 30.53 -25.28
N GLY A 11 -29.00 29.54 -26.13
CA GLY A 11 -29.11 28.13 -25.71
C GLY A 11 -27.77 27.39 -25.52
N PHE A 12 -26.67 27.86 -26.12
CA PHE A 12 -25.42 27.09 -26.17
C PHE A 12 -24.35 27.52 -25.15
N TYR A 13 -24.52 28.67 -24.48
CA TYR A 13 -23.52 29.20 -23.55
C TYR A 13 -23.65 28.71 -22.10
N ASN A 14 -24.61 27.83 -21.80
CA ASN A 14 -24.81 27.32 -20.44
C ASN A 14 -24.11 25.98 -20.15
N MET A 15 -23.30 25.45 -21.08
CA MET A 15 -22.47 24.24 -20.84
C MET A 15 -21.03 24.56 -20.39
N MET A 16 -20.78 25.77 -19.89
CA MET A 16 -19.48 26.15 -19.32
C MET A 16 -19.56 26.71 -17.90
N ASP A 17 -20.68 26.48 -17.20
CA ASP A 17 -20.88 26.91 -15.80
C ASP A 17 -20.85 25.72 -14.84
N TRP A 18 -19.82 24.87 -14.95
CA TRP A 18 -19.56 23.71 -14.09
C TRP A 18 -18.21 23.81 -13.36
N GLY A 19 -17.72 25.04 -13.14
CA GLY A 19 -16.33 25.26 -12.74
C GLY A 19 -16.07 25.98 -11.42
N HIS A 20 -17.02 26.74 -10.85
CA HIS A 20 -16.63 27.78 -9.88
C HIS A 20 -17.60 28.05 -8.72
N MET A 21 -18.27 27.03 -8.18
CA MET A 21 -19.07 27.18 -6.96
C MET A 21 -18.69 26.19 -5.86
N ASN A 22 -17.42 26.17 -5.42
CA ASN A 22 -17.06 25.50 -4.17
C ASN A 22 -15.72 25.95 -3.53
N TRP A 23 -15.44 27.26 -3.49
CA TRP A 23 -14.19 27.77 -2.91
C TRP A 23 -14.07 27.54 -1.38
N TRP A 24 -15.17 27.49 -0.63
CA TRP A 24 -15.10 27.46 0.85
C TRP A 24 -15.76 26.25 1.54
N GLY A 25 -16.49 25.38 0.81
CA GLY A 25 -17.24 24.27 1.41
C GLY A 25 -16.66 22.87 1.17
N PHE A 26 -15.82 22.71 0.15
CA PHE A 26 -15.28 21.40 -0.26
C PHE A 26 -13.96 20.93 0.40
N PRO A 27 -13.10 21.79 1.00
CA PRO A 27 -11.81 21.30 1.47
C PRO A 27 -11.96 20.41 2.70
N PHE A 28 -13.00 20.55 3.52
CA PHE A 28 -13.09 19.75 4.76
C PHE A 28 -13.40 18.27 4.51
N LEU A 29 -14.31 17.97 3.57
CA LEU A 29 -14.61 16.61 3.14
C LEU A 29 -13.51 16.03 2.24
N GLY A 30 -12.94 16.86 1.35
CA GLY A 30 -11.84 16.44 0.48
C GLY A 30 -10.54 16.18 1.25
N LEU A 31 -10.16 17.04 2.20
CA LEU A 31 -8.95 16.87 3.01
C LEU A 31 -9.05 15.67 3.95
N TRP A 32 -10.23 15.39 4.53
CA TRP A 32 -10.41 14.20 5.35
C TRP A 32 -10.25 12.92 4.53
N PHE A 33 -10.81 12.90 3.31
CA PHE A 33 -10.65 11.78 2.39
C PHE A 33 -9.20 11.60 1.92
N VAL A 34 -8.51 12.71 1.60
CA VAL A 34 -7.08 12.69 1.26
C VAL A 34 -6.23 12.20 2.44
N GLY A 35 -6.51 12.65 3.65
CA GLY A 35 -5.84 12.19 4.86
C GLY A 35 -6.06 10.69 5.12
N PHE A 36 -7.28 10.20 4.91
CA PHE A 36 -7.62 8.78 5.03
C PHE A 36 -6.84 7.91 4.04
N ILE A 37 -6.74 8.35 2.78
CA ILE A 37 -5.94 7.67 1.76
C ILE A 37 -4.46 7.61 2.16
N ILE A 38 -3.89 8.71 2.68
CA ILE A 38 -2.49 8.75 3.12
C ILE A 38 -2.25 7.75 4.27
N VAL A 39 -3.19 7.64 5.22
CA VAL A 39 -3.09 6.69 6.34
C VAL A 39 -3.15 5.24 5.85
N ILE A 40 -4.02 4.92 4.90
CA ILE A 40 -4.06 3.57 4.33
C ILE A 40 -2.75 3.25 3.62
N ILE A 41 -2.24 4.17 2.79
CA ILE A 41 -0.98 3.96 2.06
C ILE A 41 0.19 3.76 3.04
N SER A 42 0.28 4.54 4.11
CA SER A 42 1.35 4.40 5.09
C SER A 42 1.30 3.06 5.83
N ILE A 43 0.10 2.56 6.16
CA ILE A 43 -0.07 1.22 6.74
C ILE A 43 0.37 0.14 5.75
N VAL A 44 -0.03 0.22 4.48
CA VAL A 44 0.35 -0.76 3.46
C VAL A 44 1.86 -0.78 3.25
N VAL A 45 2.50 0.40 3.11
CA VAL A 45 3.96 0.50 2.96
C VAL A 45 4.68 -0.02 4.20
N TYR A 46 4.21 0.32 5.40
CA TYR A 46 4.76 -0.21 6.65
C TYR A 46 4.68 -1.73 6.71
N LEU A 47 3.54 -2.30 6.30
CA LEU A 47 3.30 -3.74 6.33
C LEU A 47 4.18 -4.44 5.29
N ILE A 48 4.35 -3.90 4.08
CA ILE A 48 5.27 -4.48 3.09
C ILE A 48 6.71 -4.49 3.62
N ILE A 49 7.18 -3.37 4.19
CA ILE A 49 8.54 -3.27 4.74
C ILE A 49 8.74 -4.17 5.96
N HIS A 50 7.72 -4.35 6.81
CA HIS A 50 7.81 -5.23 7.98
C HIS A 50 7.54 -6.70 7.65
N SER A 51 6.81 -7.02 6.57
CA SER A 51 6.46 -8.39 6.21
C SER A 51 7.66 -9.18 5.70
N GLU A 52 8.61 -8.52 5.03
CA GLU A 52 9.89 -9.15 4.64
C GLU A 52 10.67 -9.59 5.88
N LYS A 53 10.61 -8.80 6.97
CA LYS A 53 11.31 -9.11 8.22
C LYS A 53 10.61 -10.18 9.05
N SER A 54 9.29 -10.32 8.96
CA SER A 54 8.57 -11.36 9.72
C SER A 54 8.67 -12.75 9.08
N GLU A 55 8.63 -12.85 7.74
CA GLU A 55 8.79 -14.16 7.08
C GLU A 55 10.23 -14.67 7.18
N GLU A 56 11.24 -13.81 7.07
CA GLU A 56 12.65 -14.21 7.21
C GLU A 56 12.95 -14.78 8.59
N ILE A 57 12.40 -14.17 9.66
CA ILE A 57 12.59 -14.64 11.04
C ILE A 57 11.92 -16.00 11.26
N GLU A 58 10.72 -16.22 10.73
CA GLU A 58 9.99 -17.48 10.89
C GLU A 58 10.72 -18.61 10.14
N VAL A 59 11.14 -18.38 8.89
CA VAL A 59 11.89 -19.33 8.07
C VAL A 59 13.26 -19.66 8.68
N MET A 60 13.98 -18.66 9.22
CA MET A 60 15.25 -18.90 9.93
C MET A 60 15.05 -19.74 11.20
N SER A 61 13.97 -19.50 11.95
CA SER A 61 13.68 -20.26 13.18
C SER A 61 13.40 -21.73 12.89
N ASP A 62 12.68 -22.03 11.80
CA ASP A 62 12.38 -23.39 11.37
C ASP A 62 13.63 -24.11 10.83
N ALA A 63 14.47 -23.43 10.05
CA ALA A 63 15.71 -23.99 9.55
C ALA A 63 16.67 -24.40 10.69
N GLN A 64 16.82 -23.55 11.71
CA GLN A 64 17.63 -23.86 12.89
C GLN A 64 17.08 -25.05 13.69
N LYS A 65 15.75 -25.14 13.81
CA LYS A 65 15.09 -26.27 14.49
C LYS A 65 15.36 -27.59 13.78
N ILE A 66 15.30 -27.62 12.45
CA ILE A 66 15.60 -28.80 11.63
C ILE A 66 17.07 -29.21 11.77
N LEU A 67 18.01 -28.24 11.76
CA LEU A 67 19.45 -28.52 11.94
C LEU A 67 19.74 -29.15 13.31
N ASN A 68 19.13 -28.63 14.37
CA ASN A 68 19.29 -29.15 15.73
C ASN A 68 18.75 -30.58 15.86
N GLU A 69 17.60 -30.87 15.23
CA GLU A 69 16.99 -32.20 15.27
C GLU A 69 17.87 -33.26 14.59
N ARG A 70 18.42 -32.97 13.41
CA ARG A 70 19.29 -33.90 12.67
C ARG A 70 20.64 -34.13 13.34
N TYR A 71 21.18 -33.08 13.96
CA TYR A 71 22.40 -33.21 14.78
C TYR A 71 22.15 -34.10 16.01
N ALA A 72 21.01 -33.93 16.70
CA ALA A 72 20.65 -34.76 17.85
C ALA A 72 20.41 -36.23 17.47
N LYS A 73 19.86 -36.49 16.29
CA LYS A 73 19.72 -37.85 15.72
C LYS A 73 21.05 -38.46 15.29
N GLY A 74 22.13 -37.68 15.20
CA GLY A 74 23.45 -38.14 14.74
C GLY A 74 23.52 -38.37 13.23
N GLU A 75 22.52 -37.93 12.47
CA GLU A 75 22.46 -38.03 11.01
C GLU A 75 23.37 -37.01 10.31
N MET A 76 23.86 -36.01 11.06
CA MET A 76 24.71 -34.94 10.57
C MET A 76 25.96 -34.79 11.43
N THR A 77 27.12 -34.60 10.81
CA THR A 77 28.36 -34.44 11.56
C THR A 77 28.48 -33.03 12.14
N ARG A 78 29.26 -32.90 13.21
CA ARG A 78 29.51 -31.60 13.87
C ARG A 78 30.07 -30.53 12.93
N LYS A 79 30.85 -30.93 11.91
CA LYS A 79 31.43 -30.01 10.94
C LYS A 79 30.35 -29.41 10.03
N ASP A 80 29.44 -30.26 9.55
CA ASP A 80 28.34 -29.85 8.66
C ASP A 80 27.34 -28.96 9.40
N TYR A 81 27.07 -29.26 10.68
CA TYR A 81 26.22 -28.42 11.54
C TYR A 81 26.75 -26.98 11.69
N ILE A 82 28.05 -26.84 11.95
CA ILE A 82 28.67 -25.52 12.17
C ILE A 82 28.66 -24.71 10.87
N GLN A 83 29.01 -25.35 9.75
CA GLN A 83 29.02 -24.68 8.45
C GLN A 83 27.62 -24.18 8.05
N ALA A 84 26.56 -24.99 8.25
CA ALA A 84 25.19 -24.57 7.97
C ALA A 84 24.72 -23.42 8.88
N LYS A 85 25.15 -23.42 10.15
CA LYS A 85 24.82 -22.37 11.11
C LYS A 85 25.46 -21.03 10.75
N ASP A 86 26.72 -21.05 10.31
CA ASP A 86 27.47 -19.84 9.92
C ASP A 86 26.90 -19.19 8.64
N ILE A 87 26.30 -19.95 7.73
CA ILE A 87 25.67 -19.44 6.51
C ILE A 87 24.27 -18.83 6.81
N SER A 88 23.63 -19.29 7.88
CA SER A 88 22.29 -18.82 8.30
C SER A 88 22.32 -17.62 9.25
N SER A 89 23.51 -17.11 9.61
CA SER A 89 23.70 -16.00 10.56
C SER A 89 24.19 -14.74 9.87
#